data_AF-A0A089Q3W8-F1
#
_entry.id   AF-A0A089Q3W8-F1
#
_cell.length_a   1.000
_cell.length_b   1.000
_cell.length_c   1.000
_cell.angle_alpha   90.00
_cell.angle_beta   90.00
_cell.angle_gamma   90.00
#
_symmetry.space_group_name_H-M   'P 1'
#
loop_
_entity.id
_entity.type
_entity.pdbx_description
1 polymer ?
#
loop_
_entity_poly.entity_id
_entity_poly.type
_entity_poly.pdbx_seq_one_letter_code
_entity_poly.pdbx_strand_id
1 'polypeptide(L)'
;MKKVGELALEWHKNNKKLSQTTAGRLLSSMSKHIFRVIGHRSVTEIKTRYFIKLLKGIKEKVLLEVTSRTRQHLRNIMRYAVHQGFIDSNPAINLDGITIPPAIDHVVVK
;
A
#
# COMPACT_ATOMS: atom_id res chain seq x y z
N MET A 1 18.35 1.64 -2.01
CA MET A 1 17.02 2.29 -2.07
C MET A 1 16.08 1.58 -1.12
N LYS A 2 15.26 2.31 -0.36
CA LYS A 2 14.37 1.69 0.65
C LYS A 2 13.18 1.02 -0.02
N LYS A 3 12.88 -0.22 0.39
CA LYS A 3 11.77 -1.02 -0.14
C LYS A 3 10.48 -0.77 0.62
N VAL A 4 9.34 -0.99 -0.05
CA VAL A 4 8.02 -0.86 0.58
C VAL A 4 7.86 -1.83 1.77
N GLY A 5 8.43 -3.03 1.68
CA GLY A 5 8.41 -3.99 2.79
C GLY A 5 9.11 -3.48 4.05
N GLU A 6 10.27 -2.83 3.88
CA GLU A 6 11.04 -2.28 4.99
C GLU A 6 10.31 -1.09 5.64
N LEU A 7 9.79 -0.18 4.82
CA LEU A 7 9.00 0.95 5.29
C LEU A 7 7.75 0.51 6.06
N ALA A 8 7.07 -0.52 5.57
CA ALA A 8 5.90 -1.08 6.24
C ALA A 8 6.23 -1.70 7.60
N LEU A 9 7.40 -2.34 7.73
CA LEU A 9 7.89 -2.87 9.02
C LEU A 9 8.24 -1.73 9.99
N GLU A 10 8.86 -0.65 9.52
CA GLU A 10 9.16 0.52 10.35
C GLU A 10 7.88 1.22 10.82
N TRP A 11 6.93 1.43 9.89
CA TRP A 11 5.61 1.96 10.25
C TRP A 11 4.90 1.06 11.26
N HIS A 12 4.96 -0.26 11.09
CA HIS A 12 4.35 -1.23 12.00
C HIS A 12 4.97 -1.14 13.40
N LYS A 13 6.30 -1.07 13.51
CA LYS A 13 7.02 -0.86 14.79
C LYS A 13 6.65 0.45 15.47
N ASN A 14 6.47 1.52 14.69
CA ASN A 14 6.09 2.84 15.21
C ASN A 14 4.60 2.92 15.58
N ASN A 15 3.75 2.06 15.02
CA ASN A 15 2.31 2.08 15.27
C ASN A 15 1.94 1.29 16.53
N LYS A 16 2.27 1.84 17.70
CA LYS A 16 1.95 1.28 19.03
C LYS A 16 0.45 1.25 19.36
N LYS A 17 -0.43 1.79 18.51
CA LYS A 17 -1.88 1.82 18.73
C LYS A 17 -2.56 0.47 18.47
N LEU A 18 -1.92 -0.43 17.72
CA LEU A 18 -2.47 -1.76 17.43
C LEU A 18 -2.09 -2.75 18.53
N SER A 19 -3.05 -3.54 19.01
CA SER A 19 -2.74 -4.67 19.90
C SER A 19 -1.86 -5.70 19.19
N GLN A 20 -0.99 -6.41 19.92
CA GLN A 20 -0.05 -7.38 19.35
C GLN A 20 -0.74 -8.41 18.44
N THR A 21 -1.91 -8.90 18.84
CA THR A 21 -2.72 -9.85 18.05
C THR A 21 -3.20 -9.24 16.73
N THR A 22 -3.70 -8.00 16.77
CA THR A 22 -4.19 -7.29 15.57
C THR A 22 -3.03 -6.93 14.65
N ALA A 23 -1.94 -6.45 15.24
CA ALA A 23 -0.71 -6.10 14.53
C ALA A 23 -0.09 -7.32 13.83
N GLY A 24 -0.09 -8.50 14.46
CA GLY A 24 0.42 -9.74 13.89
C GLY A 24 -0.46 -10.28 12.75
N ARG A 25 -1.79 -10.24 12.91
CA ARG A 25 -2.74 -10.58 11.83
C ARG A 25 -2.60 -9.64 10.63
N LEU A 26 -2.48 -8.35 10.91
CA LEU A 26 -2.26 -7.34 9.89
C LEU A 26 -0.93 -7.58 9.17
N LEU A 27 0.18 -7.78 9.90
CA LEU A 27 1.48 -8.05 9.30
C LEU A 27 1.47 -9.33 8.44
N SER A 28 0.80 -10.39 8.90
CA SER A 28 0.66 -11.63 8.13
C SER A 28 -0.12 -11.41 6.83
N SER A 29 -1.22 -10.66 6.88
CA SER A 29 -1.98 -10.27 5.69
C SER A 29 -1.15 -9.38 4.75
N MET A 30 -0.43 -8.40 5.30
CA MET A 30 0.47 -7.54 4.53
C MET A 30 1.58 -8.35 3.88
N SER A 31 2.17 -9.32 4.57
CA SER A 31 3.21 -10.19 3.99
C SER A 31 2.69 -11.01 2.81
N LYS A 32 1.52 -11.65 2.98
CA LYS A 32 0.90 -12.49 1.94
C LYS A 32 0.47 -11.69 0.71
N HIS A 33 -0.08 -10.50 0.90
CA HIS A 33 -0.69 -9.71 -0.18
C HIS A 33 0.22 -8.56 -0.63
N ILE A 34 0.64 -7.70 0.29
CA ILE A 34 1.43 -6.49 0.00
C ILE A 34 2.87 -6.85 -0.33
N PHE A 35 3.57 -7.60 0.53
CA PHE A 35 5.00 -7.83 0.34
C PHE A 35 5.28 -8.65 -0.91
N ARG A 36 4.41 -9.63 -1.22
CA ARG A 36 4.49 -10.42 -2.45
C ARG A 36 4.36 -9.56 -3.72
N VAL A 37 3.45 -8.59 -3.76
CA VAL A 37 3.18 -7.81 -4.97
C VAL A 37 4.09 -6.59 -5.09
N ILE A 38 4.30 -5.87 -3.98
CA ILE A 38 4.99 -4.58 -3.97
C ILE A 38 6.13 -4.48 -2.94
N GLY A 39 6.28 -5.44 -2.03
CA GLY A 39 7.29 -5.36 -0.96
C GLY A 39 8.72 -5.35 -1.46
N HIS A 40 8.98 -5.95 -2.61
CA HIS A 40 10.29 -5.93 -3.26
C HIS A 40 10.58 -4.62 -4.01
N ARG A 41 9.57 -3.77 -4.23
CA ARG A 41 9.74 -2.53 -5.00
C ARG A 41 10.25 -1.39 -4.13
N SER A 42 10.97 -0.48 -4.78
CA SER A 42 11.43 0.77 -4.19
C SER A 42 10.23 1.66 -3.83
N VAL A 43 10.29 2.30 -2.66
CA VAL A 43 9.25 3.25 -2.21
C VAL A 43 9.11 4.42 -3.20
N THR A 44 10.19 4.84 -3.84
CA THR A 44 10.22 5.91 -4.84
C THR A 44 9.57 5.52 -6.18
N GLU A 45 9.52 4.23 -6.51
CA GLU A 45 9.01 3.73 -7.80
C GLU A 45 7.57 3.22 -7.69
N ILE A 46 7.03 3.15 -6.47
CA ILE A 46 5.71 2.60 -6.22
C ILE A 46 4.63 3.54 -6.76
N LYS A 47 3.83 3.04 -7.70
CA LYS A 47 2.72 3.80 -8.31
C LYS A 47 1.35 3.31 -7.84
N THR A 48 0.34 4.18 -7.96
CA THR A 48 -1.05 3.89 -7.58
C THR A 48 -1.58 2.59 -8.16
N ARG A 49 -1.27 2.29 -9.43
CA ARG A 49 -1.65 1.06 -10.14
C ARG A 49 -1.33 -0.25 -9.40
N TYR A 50 -0.24 -0.29 -8.63
CA TYR A 50 0.15 -1.49 -7.90
C TYR A 50 -0.76 -1.73 -6.70
N PHE A 51 -1.17 -0.66 -6.00
CA PHE A 51 -2.17 -0.77 -4.93
C PHE A 51 -3.54 -1.17 -5.48
N ILE A 52 -3.92 -0.70 -6.66
CA ILE A 52 -5.18 -1.10 -7.32
C ILE A 52 -5.18 -2.61 -7.59
N LYS A 53 -4.12 -3.14 -8.21
CA LYS A 53 -3.98 -4.58 -8.48
C LYS A 53 -4.05 -5.41 -7.19
N LEU A 54 -3.37 -4.95 -6.15
CA LEU A 54 -3.40 -5.55 -4.82
C LEU A 54 -4.82 -5.55 -4.23
N LEU A 55 -5.49 -4.40 -4.20
CA LEU A 55 -6.84 -4.26 -3.64
C LEU A 55 -7.87 -5.06 -4.45
N LYS A 56 -7.72 -5.16 -5.78
CA LYS A 56 -8.58 -5.98 -6.63
C LYS A 56 -8.46 -7.47 -6.25
N GLY A 57 -7.24 -7.99 -6.15
CA GLY A 57 -7.01 -9.39 -5.76
C GLY A 57 -7.43 -9.71 -4.32
N ILE A 58 -7.46 -8.70 -3.43
CA ILE A 58 -8.04 -8.82 -2.09
C ILE A 58 -9.57 -8.82 -2.19
N LYS A 59 -10.18 -7.87 -2.90
CA LYS A 59 -11.64 -7.76 -3.07
C LYS A 59 -12.27 -9.02 -3.68
N GLU A 60 -11.57 -9.69 -4.59
CA GLU A 60 -12.03 -10.96 -5.18
C GLU A 60 -12.00 -12.14 -4.18
N LYS A 61 -11.22 -12.04 -3.10
CA LYS A 61 -11.00 -13.12 -2.12
C LYS A 61 -11.63 -12.86 -0.75
N VAL A 62 -11.86 -11.61 -0.37
CA VAL A 62 -12.36 -11.21 0.96
C VAL A 62 -13.39 -10.08 0.86
N LEU A 63 -14.16 -9.93 1.94
CA LEU A 63 -15.16 -8.89 2.14
C LEU A 63 -14.62 -7.47 1.92
N LEU A 64 -15.53 -6.57 1.52
CA LEU A 64 -15.25 -5.14 1.28
C LEU A 64 -14.60 -4.46 2.50
N GLU A 65 -14.97 -4.86 3.71
CA GLU A 65 -14.44 -4.28 4.94
C GLU A 65 -12.92 -4.50 5.08
N VAL A 66 -12.43 -5.72 4.79
CA VAL A 66 -11.00 -6.04 4.86
C VAL A 66 -10.23 -5.20 3.84
N THR A 67 -10.79 -5.07 2.63
CA THR A 67 -10.21 -4.25 1.56
C THR A 67 -10.09 -2.77 1.99
N SER A 68 -11.12 -2.23 2.63
CA SER A 68 -11.12 -0.86 3.16
C SER A 68 -10.04 -0.66 4.22
N ARG A 69 -9.94 -1.59 5.19
CA ARG A 69 -8.88 -1.55 6.21
C ARG A 69 -7.49 -1.62 5.57
N THR A 70 -7.26 -2.52 4.61
CA THR A 70 -5.98 -2.61 3.89
C THR A 70 -5.65 -1.31 3.15
N ARG A 71 -6.63 -0.68 2.50
CA ARG A 71 -6.46 0.62 1.84
C ARG A 71 -6.02 1.70 2.84
N GLN A 72 -6.63 1.73 4.02
CA GLN A 72 -6.29 2.69 5.07
C GLN A 72 -4.87 2.46 5.60
N HIS A 73 -4.46 1.20 5.79
CA HIS A 73 -3.10 0.86 6.18
C HIS A 73 -2.07 1.29 5.11
N LEU A 74 -2.35 1.02 3.83
CA LEU A 74 -1.50 1.47 2.73
C LEU A 74 -1.34 2.99 2.70
N ARG A 75 -2.44 3.73 2.88
CA ARG A 75 -2.42 5.20 2.99
C ARG A 75 -1.52 5.68 4.13
N ASN A 76 -1.60 5.05 5.29
CA ASN A 76 -0.80 5.43 6.45
C ASN A 76 0.68 5.10 6.26
N ILE A 77 1.01 3.94 5.69
CA ILE A 77 2.40 3.57 5.37
C ILE A 77 3.00 4.54 4.34
N MET A 78 2.26 4.87 3.28
CA MET A 78 2.73 5.81 2.26
C MET A 78 2.82 7.24 2.78
N ARG A 79 1.90 7.65 3.67
CA ARG A 79 2.00 8.92 4.40
C ARG A 79 3.27 8.95 5.25
N TYR A 80 3.62 7.84 5.91
CA TYR A 80 4.88 7.74 6.63
C TYR A 80 6.09 7.91 5.70
N ALA A 81 6.08 7.33 4.49
CA ALA A 81 7.13 7.59 3.51
C ALA A 81 7.26 9.06 3.11
N VAL A 82 6.14 9.78 2.93
CA VAL A 82 6.16 11.22 2.66
C VAL A 82 6.82 11.97 3.83
N HIS A 83 6.43 11.66 5.07
CA HIS A 83 7.03 12.29 6.26
C HIS A 83 8.52 12.00 6.42
N GLN A 84 9.00 10.85 5.94
CA GLN A 84 10.42 10.49 5.95
C GLN A 84 11.19 11.05 4.75
N GLY A 85 10.52 11.75 3.82
CA GLY A 85 11.16 12.31 2.62
C GLY A 85 11.52 11.28 1.54
N PHE A 86 10.93 10.07 1.57
CA PHE A 86 11.17 9.08 0.52
C PHE A 86 10.40 9.37 -0.77
N ILE A 87 9.24 10.02 -0.67
CA ILE A 87 8.37 10.39 -1.79
C ILE A 87 7.73 11.74 -1.52
N ASP A 88 7.52 12.54 -2.55
CA ASP A 88 6.92 13.87 -2.42
C ASP A 88 5.39 13.81 -2.26
N SER A 89 4.77 12.70 -2.65
CA SER A 89 3.32 12.56 -2.68
C SER A 89 2.88 11.14 -2.32
N ASN A 90 1.71 11.01 -1.68
CA ASN A 90 1.16 9.72 -1.26
C ASN A 90 0.39 9.05 -2.42
N PRO A 91 0.94 7.99 -3.06
CA PRO A 91 0.29 7.34 -4.20
C PRO A 91 -0.96 6.52 -3.81
N ALA A 92 -1.20 6.29 -2.52
CA ALA A 92 -2.38 5.61 -2.00
C ALA A 92 -3.54 6.57 -1.66
N ILE A 93 -3.37 7.89 -1.82
CA ILE A 93 -4.40 8.87 -1.47
C ILE A 93 -5.60 8.83 -2.41
N ASN A 94 -5.39 8.51 -3.70
CA ASN A 94 -6.44 8.50 -4.72
C ASN A 94 -7.12 7.12 -4.90
N LEU A 95 -7.03 6.22 -3.91
CA LEU A 95 -7.62 4.87 -4.03
C LEU A 95 -9.15 4.84 -3.86
N ASP A 96 -9.78 5.92 -3.41
CA ASP A 96 -11.24 6.02 -3.24
C ASP A 96 -11.99 6.42 -4.53
N GLY A 97 -11.38 7.23 -5.39
CA GLY A 97 -12.05 7.79 -6.57
C GLY A 97 -11.89 6.98 -7.85
N ILE A 98 -11.26 5.80 -7.79
CA ILE A 98 -11.03 4.99 -8.99
C ILE A 98 -12.30 4.20 -9.30
N THR A 99 -13.28 4.88 -9.87
CA THR A 99 -14.23 4.29 -10.81
C THR A 99 -13.48 3.88 -12.07
N ILE A 100 -12.55 2.93 -12.01
CA ILE A 100 -12.43 2.04 -13.17
C ILE A 100 -12.16 2.64 -14.57
N PRO A 101 -11.54 3.80 -14.85
CA PRO A 101 -11.28 4.11 -16.26
C PRO A 101 -10.14 3.19 -16.70
N PRO A 102 -10.27 2.48 -17.83
CA PRO A 102 -9.21 1.61 -18.31
C PRO A 102 -7.91 2.41 -18.43
N ALA A 103 -6.81 1.76 -18.05
CA ALA A 103 -5.50 2.34 -17.83
C ALA A 103 -5.10 3.38 -18.90
N ILE A 104 -4.91 4.64 -18.48
CA ILE A 104 -4.11 5.58 -19.28
C ILE A 104 -2.66 5.22 -19.00
N ASP A 105 -2.10 4.43 -19.91
CA ASP A 105 -0.67 4.22 -20.02
C ASP A 105 -0.04 5.59 -20.29
N HIS A 106 0.90 5.98 -19.42
CA HIS A 106 1.60 7.25 -19.51
C HIS A 106 2.63 7.12 -20.63
N VAL A 107 2.17 7.22 -21.89
CA VAL A 107 3.06 7.35 -23.04
C VAL A 107 3.52 8.80 -23.07
N VAL A 108 4.66 9.08 -22.41
CA VAL A 108 5.48 10.24 -22.80
C VAL A 108 6.14 9.85 -24.12
N VAL A 109 5.54 10.19 -25.25
CA VAL A 109 6.29 10.27 -26.51
C VAL A 109 6.91 11.66 -26.55
N LYS A 110 8.23 11.64 -26.60
CA LYS A 110 9.11 12.79 -26.82
C LYS A 110 9.13 13.13 -28.31
#